data_AF-A0A7L5E6N4-F1
#
_entry.id   AF-A0A7L5E6N4-F1
#
_cell.length_a   1.000
_cell.length_b   1.000
_cell.length_c   1.000
_cell.angle_alpha   90.00
_cell.angle_beta   90.00
_cell.angle_gamma   90.00
#
_symmetry.space_group_name_H-M   'P 1'
#
loop_
_entity.id
_entity.type
_entity.pdbx_description
1 polymer ?
#
loop_
_entity_poly.entity_id
_entity_poly.type
_entity_poly.pdbx_seq_one_letter_code
_entity_poly.pdbx_strand_id
1 'polypeptide(L)' 'MNDSIWAVIGGFAKGYNLTFDYVLHNISYTNMIMYGAILPTYDKGKNDGKKDEEQKVIKVDDPRNKEEVMRFFETCD' A
#
# COMPACT_ATOMS: atom_id res chain seq x y z
N MET A 1 14.99 9.43 3.67
CA MET A 1 13.55 9.79 3.68
C MET A 1 13.45 11.05 4.51
N ASN A 2 12.81 12.10 4.02
CA ASN A 2 12.75 13.37 4.73
C ASN A 2 11.62 13.24 5.77
N ASP A 3 11.96 13.15 7.06
CA ASP A 3 11.00 12.96 8.16
C ASP A 3 10.21 14.24 8.50
N SER A 4 10.01 15.11 7.51
CA SER A 4 9.29 16.35 7.70
C SER A 4 7.79 16.08 7.73
N ILE A 5 7.10 16.71 8.68
CA ILE A 5 5.63 16.70 8.74
C ILE A 5 5.00 17.13 7.40
N TRP A 6 5.68 18.05 6.68
CA TRP A 6 5.30 18.48 5.34
C TRP A 6 5.37 17.38 4.28
N ALA A 7 6.33 16.47 4.37
CA ALA A 7 6.39 15.31 3.47
C ALA A 7 5.21 14.36 3.72
N VAL A 8 4.82 14.18 4.98
CA VAL A 8 3.65 13.35 5.34
C VAL A 8 2.36 14.00 4.86
N ILE A 9 2.16 15.30 5.12
CA ILE A 9 0.98 16.06 4.68
C ILE A 9 0.88 16.08 3.15
N GLY A 10 2.00 16.33 2.45
CA GLY A 10 2.04 16.34 0.99
C GLY A 10 1.79 14.95 0.39
N GLY A 11 2.34 13.89 1.00
CA GLY A 11 2.07 12.51 0.61
C GLY A 11 0.60 12.13 0.80
N PHE A 12 0.01 12.52 1.92
CA PHE A 12 -1.40 12.26 2.23
C PHE A 12 -2.34 13.03 1.30
N ALA A 13 -2.13 14.34 1.11
CA ALA A 13 -2.93 15.15 0.18
C ALA A 13 -2.90 14.57 -1.24
N LYS A 14 -1.72 14.16 -1.72
CA LYS A 14 -1.55 13.54 -3.04
C LYS A 14 -2.17 12.13 -3.12
N GLY A 15 -2.05 11.33 -2.07
CA GLY A 15 -2.57 9.95 -2.03
C GLY A 15 -4.10 9.90 -2.08
N TYR A 16 -4.76 10.87 -1.45
CA TYR A 16 -6.22 10.93 -1.33
C TYR A 16 -6.89 11.98 -2.22
N ASN A 17 -6.13 12.70 -3.06
CA ASN A 17 -6.61 13.85 -3.84
C ASN A 17 -7.36 14.88 -2.98
N LEU A 18 -6.84 15.16 -1.79
CA LEU A 18 -7.38 16.15 -0.86
C LEU A 18 -6.63 17.47 -0.98
N THR A 19 -7.28 18.58 -0.64
CA THR A 19 -6.62 19.89 -0.57
C THR A 19 -5.75 19.98 0.68
N PHE A 20 -4.63 20.71 0.59
CA PHE A 20 -3.74 20.94 1.74
C PHE A 20 -4.49 21.57 2.92
N ASP A 21 -5.39 22.50 2.63
CA ASP A 21 -6.22 23.18 3.63
C ASP A 21 -7.09 22.19 4.42
N TYR A 22 -7.69 21.22 3.73
CA TYR A 22 -8.48 20.18 4.37
C TYR A 22 -7.63 19.28 5.27
N VAL A 23 -6.45 18.87 4.80
CA VAL A 23 -5.53 18.04 5.60
C VAL A 23 -4.98 18.79 6.81
N LEU A 24 -4.70 20.09 6.68
CA LEU A 24 -4.14 20.92 7.76
C LEU A 24 -5.16 21.31 8.83
N HIS A 25 -6.41 21.58 8.43
CA HIS A 25 -7.41 22.17 9.33
C HIS A 25 -8.52 21.22 9.75
N ASN A 26 -8.82 20.20 8.94
CA ASN A 26 -9.97 19.31 9.18
C ASN A 26 -9.56 17.87 9.57
N ILE A 27 -8.31 17.47 9.34
CA ILE A 27 -7.80 16.15 9.71
C ILE A 27 -6.86 16.28 10.90
N SER A 28 -7.16 15.58 11.99
CA SER A 28 -6.22 15.48 13.11
C SER A 28 -5.02 14.63 12.71
N TYR A 29 -3.84 14.98 13.22
CA TYR A 29 -2.60 14.24 12.96
C TYR A 29 -2.72 12.74 13.31
N THR A 30 -3.42 12.43 14.42
CA THR A 30 -3.71 11.05 14.85
C THR A 30 -4.54 10.29 13.81
N ASN A 31 -5.59 10.93 13.27
CA ASN A 31 -6.44 10.30 12.26
C ASN A 31 -5.64 10.08 10.97
N MET A 32 -4.79 11.03 10.57
CA MET A 32 -3.95 10.92 9.37
C MET A 32 -3.01 9.71 9.43
N ILE A 33 -2.34 9.48 10.57
CA ILE A 33 -1.46 8.32 10.75
C ILE A 33 -2.27 7.02 10.72
N MET A 34 -3.43 6.99 11.38
CA MET A 34 -4.29 5.80 11.41
C MET A 34 -4.78 5.42 10.01
N TYR A 35 -5.21 6.41 9.22
CA TYR A 35 -5.57 6.22 7.81
C TYR A 35 -4.37 5.70 6.98
N GLY A 36 -3.15 6.16 7.27
CA GLY A 36 -1.94 5.63 6.65
C GLY A 36 -1.61 4.18 7.01
N ALA A 37 -1.99 3.71 8.20
CA ALA A 37 -1.70 2.36 8.68
C ALA A 37 -2.72 1.29 8.23
N ILE A 38 -3.99 1.70 8.02
CA ILE A 38 -5.07 0.78 7.61
C ILE A 38 -5.18 0.63 6.09
N LEU A 39 -4.68 1.59 5.31
CA LEU A 39 -4.72 1.48 3.87
C LEU A 39 -3.69 0.46 3.40
N PRO A 40 -4.09 -0.51 2.56
CA PRO A 40 -3.13 -1.34 1.86
C PRO A 40 -2.22 -0.43 1.05
N THR A 41 -0.92 -0.42 1.38
CA THR A 41 0.09 0.16 0.50
C THR A 41 0.14 -0.74 -0.73
N TYR A 42 -0.63 -0.39 -1.76
CA TYR A 42 -0.46 -1.01 -3.06
C TYR A 42 0.95 -0.66 -3.50
N ASP A 43 1.81 -1.67 -3.55
CA ASP A 43 3.12 -1.55 -4.14
C ASP A 43 2.91 -1.34 -5.64
N LYS A 44 2.70 -0.08 -6.03
CA LYS A 44 2.76 0.32 -7.43
C LYS A 44 4.22 0.24 -7.81
N GLY A 45 4.63 -0.95 -8.22
CA GLY A 45 5.98 -1.34 -8.61
C GLY A 45 6.76 -0.15 -9.14
N LYS A 46 7.50 0.50 -8.25
CA LYS A 46 8.58 1.37 -8.64
C LYS A 46 9.70 0.42 -8.99
N ASN A 47 10.03 0.37 -10.28
CA ASN A 47 11.29 -0.13 -10.79
C ASN A 47 12.46 0.66 -10.16
N ASP A 48 12.76 0.39 -8.90
CA ASP A 48 13.92 0.91 -8.18
C ASP A 48 14.60 -0.24 -7.44
N GLY A 49 15.16 -1.18 -8.22
CA GLY A 49 16.43 -1.84 -7.92
C GLY A 49 16.62 -2.49 -6.54
N LYS A 50 15.56 -2.82 -5.81
CA LYS A 50 15.62 -3.61 -4.59
C LYS A 50 14.85 -4.90 -4.83
N LYS A 51 15.55 -6.00 -4.55
CA LYS A 51 14.98 -7.35 -4.48
C LYS A 51 14.02 -7.38 -3.29
N ASP A 52 12.84 -6.82 -3.47
CA ASP A 52 11.69 -7.19 -2.65
C ASP A 52 11.35 -8.61 -3.06
N GLU A 53 11.31 -9.50 -2.07
CA GLU A 53 10.88 -10.88 -2.25
C GLU A 53 9.52 -10.85 -2.95
N GLU A 54 9.53 -11.25 -4.23
CA GLU A 54 8.37 -11.24 -5.10
C GLU A 54 7.21 -11.93 -4.37
N GLN A 55 6.28 -11.14 -3.85
CA GLN A 55 5.03 -11.66 -3.36
C GLN A 55 4.35 -12.30 -4.57
N LYS A 56 4.42 -13.63 -4.66
CA LYS A 56 3.94 -14.38 -5.83
C LYS A 56 2.45 -14.13 -6.01
N VAL A 57 2.12 -13.25 -6.96
CA VAL A 57 0.74 -12.98 -7.36
C VAL A 57 0.27 -14.13 -8.25
N ILE A 58 -0.37 -15.13 -7.64
CA ILE A 58 -0.96 -16.26 -8.37
C ILE A 58 -2.30 -15.78 -8.96
N LYS A 59 -2.42 -15.78 -10.30
CA LYS A 59 -3.69 -15.47 -10.98
C LYS A 59 -4.64 -16.65 -10.84
N VAL A 60 -5.65 -16.51 -9.99
CA VAL A 60 -6.63 -17.58 -9.67
C VAL A 60 -7.55 -17.90 -10.85
N ASP A 61 -7.77 -16.96 -11.76
CA ASP A 61 -8.68 -17.10 -12.91
C ASP A 61 -8.10 -17.93 -14.07
N ASP A 62 -6.78 -18.18 -14.07
CA ASP A 62 -6.14 -18.97 -15.14
C ASP A 62 -6.15 -20.46 -14.75
N PRO A 63 -6.77 -21.35 -15.56
CA PRO A 63 -6.83 -22.78 -15.26
C PRO A 63 -5.45 -23.45 -15.19
N ARG A 64 -4.40 -22.82 -15.73
CA ARG A 64 -3.01 -23.31 -15.66
C ARG A 64 -2.36 -23.10 -14.30
N ASN A 65 -2.92 -22.22 -13.47
CA ASN A 65 -2.37 -21.87 -12.17
C ASN A 65 -3.02 -22.64 -11.01
N LYS A 66 -3.97 -23.56 -11.32
CA LYS A 66 -4.73 -24.33 -10.33
C LYS A 66 -3.89 -25.06 -9.30
N GLU A 67 -2.78 -25.66 -9.72
CA GLU A 67 -1.90 -26.43 -8.83
C GLU A 67 -1.17 -25.52 -7.83
N GLU A 68 -0.77 -24.33 -8.27
CA GLU A 68 -0.09 -23.35 -7.42
C GLU A 68 -1.07 -22.74 -6.40
N VAL A 69 -2.32 -22.50 -6.83
CA VAL A 69 -3.41 -22.06 -5.96
C VAL A 69 -3.70 -23.11 -4.89
N MET A 70 -3.83 -24.40 -5.25
CA MET A 70 -4.10 -25.46 -4.26
C MET A 70 -2.98 -25.59 -3.23
N ARG A 71 -1.71 -25.55 -3.65
CA ARG A 71 -0.55 -25.61 -2.72
C ARG A 71 -0.51 -24.43 -1.77
N PHE A 72 -0.88 -23.23 -2.23
CA PHE A 72 -0.99 -22.06 -1.36
C PHE A 72 -2.03 -22.28 -0.24
N PHE A 73 -3.22 -22.79 -0.57
CA PHE A 73 -4.24 -23.09 0.44
C PHE A 73 -3.80 -24.17 1.44
N GLU A 74 -3.10 -25.21 1.01
CA GLU A 74 -2.58 -26.27 1.88
C GLU A 74 -1.47 -25.80 2.84
N THR A 75 -0.74 -24.73 2.49
CA THR A 75 0.37 -24.21 3.31
C THR A 75 -0.13 -23.24 4.39
N CYS A 76 -1.39 -22.81 4.30
CA CYS A 76 -2.00 -21.85 5.22
C CYS A 76 -2.94 -22.47 6.28
N ASP A 77 -3.03 -23.81 6.34
CA ASP A 77 -3.68 -24.59 7.40
C ASP A 77 -2.67 -24.96 8.50
#